data_AF-A0A661C0K2-F1
#
_entry.id   AF-A0A661C0K2-F1
#
_cell.length_a   1.000
_cell.length_b   1.000
_cell.length_c   1.000
_cell.angle_alpha   90.00
_cell.angle_beta   90.00
_cell.angle_gamma   90.00
#
_symmetry.space_group_name_H-M   'P 1'
#
loop_
_entity.id
_entity.type
_entity.pdbx_description
1 polymer ?
#
loop_
_entity_poly.entity_id
_entity_poly.type
_entity_poly.pdbx_seq_one_letter_code
_entity_poly.pdbx_strand_id
1 'polypeptide(L)' 'MGFLIDTCVWIEVEQGVLAPADVASVTGSEQVFLSPVTLAELKFGAEIAKDPDVRQKRLAALHRLQRKPLLMIDA' A
#
# COMPACT_ATOMS: atom_id res chain seq x y z
N MET A 1 18.79 -5.89 -2.55
CA MET A 1 17.67 -6.14 -3.48
C MET A 1 16.52 -5.23 -3.05
N GLY A 2 15.41 -5.16 -3.76
CA GLY A 2 14.26 -4.35 -3.34
C GLY A 2 12.96 -4.98 -3.82
N PHE A 3 11.91 -4.85 -3.01
CA PHE A 3 10.59 -5.35 -3.37
C PHE A 3 9.67 -4.18 -3.69
N LEU A 4 9.02 -4.27 -4.84
CA LEU A 4 7.83 -3.49 -5.13
C LEU A 4 6.62 -4.41 -4.93
N ILE A 5 5.75 -4.04 -4.02
CA ILE A 5 4.56 -4.84 -3.68
C ILE A 5 3.36 -4.26 -4.42
N ASP A 6 2.64 -5.13 -5.11
CA ASP A 6 1.46 -4.76 -5.88
C ASP A 6 0.33 -4.20 -4.99
N THR A 7 -0.54 -3.41 -5.59
CA THR A 7 -1.65 -2.74 -4.92
C THR A 7 -2.61 -3.72 -4.25
N CYS A 8 -2.89 -4.88 -4.86
CA CYS A 8 -3.80 -5.87 -4.30
C CYS A 8 -3.35 -6.39 -2.92
N VAL A 9 -2.05 -6.59 -2.72
CA VAL A 9 -1.47 -7.04 -1.45
C VAL A 9 -1.65 -5.95 -0.38
N TRP A 10 -1.45 -4.67 -0.73
CA TRP A 10 -1.69 -3.58 0.21
C TRP A 10 -3.16 -3.43 0.59
N ILE A 11 -4.08 -3.74 -0.33
CA ILE A 11 -5.51 -3.78 -0.05
C ILE A 11 -5.84 -4.90 0.94
N GLU A 12 -5.28 -6.09 0.76
CA GLU A 12 -5.48 -7.20 1.71
C GLU A 12 -4.92 -6.88 3.10
N VAL A 13 -3.78 -6.19 3.17
CA VAL A 13 -3.21 -5.71 4.45
C VAL A 13 -4.11 -4.64 5.09
N GLU A 14 -4.68 -3.72 4.29
CA GLU A 14 -5.62 -2.70 4.77
C GLU A 14 -6.89 -3.31 5.35
N GLN A 15 -7.40 -4.36 4.71
CA GLN A 15 -8.61 -5.08 5.12
C GLN A 15 -8.36 -6.07 6.26
N GLY A 16 -7.10 -6.27 6.67
CA GLY A 16 -6.73 -7.23 7.71
C GLY A 16 -6.84 -8.70 7.27
N VAL A 17 -6.94 -8.95 5.96
CA VAL A 17 -6.88 -10.30 5.38
C VAL A 17 -5.45 -10.83 5.45
N LEU A 18 -4.47 -9.94 5.24
CA LEU A 18 -3.04 -10.25 5.34
C LEU A 18 -2.41 -9.45 6.48
N ALA A 19 -1.58 -10.08 7.32
CA ALA A 19 -0.83 -9.35 8.32
C ALA A 19 0.43 -8.69 7.71
N PRO A 20 0.88 -7.53 8.20
CA PRO A 20 2.16 -6.95 7.77
C PRO A 20 3.36 -7.90 7.96
N ALA A 21 3.28 -8.82 8.94
CA ALA A 21 4.28 -9.84 9.20
C ALA A 21 4.37 -10.88 8.08
N ASP A 22 3.26 -11.18 7.40
CA ASP A 22 3.25 -12.13 6.27
C ASP A 22 4.03 -11.55 5.09
N VAL A 23 3.84 -10.27 4.79
CA VAL A 23 4.66 -9.55 3.80
C VAL A 23 6.14 -9.58 4.21
N ALA A 24 6.44 -9.29 5.48
CA ALA A 24 7.81 -9.30 5.99
C ALA A 24 8.47 -10.69 5.93
N SER A 25 7.69 -11.77 6.07
CA SER A 25 8.21 -13.14 5.96
C SER A 25 8.74 -13.46 4.56
N VAL A 26 8.18 -12.82 3.53
CA VAL A 26 8.60 -12.98 2.13
C VAL A 26 9.73 -12.02 1.77
N THR A 27 9.67 -10.77 2.23
CA THR A 27 10.66 -9.74 1.87
C THR A 27 11.93 -9.81 2.72
N GLY A 28 11.87 -10.45 3.90
CA GLY A 28 12.97 -10.50 4.84
C GLY A 28 13.42 -9.10 5.28
N SER A 29 14.74 -8.87 5.26
CA SER A 29 15.35 -7.56 5.59
C SER A 29 15.50 -6.62 4.39
N GLU A 30 15.02 -7.00 3.22
CA GLU A 30 15.13 -6.18 2.01
C GLU A 30 14.15 -5.00 2.06
N GLN A 31 14.49 -3.91 1.36
CA GLN A 31 13.69 -2.71 1.36
C GLN A 31 12.38 -2.90 0.56
N VAL A 32 11.26 -2.50 1.17
CA VAL A 32 9.94 -2.52 0.54
C VAL A 32 9.58 -1.12 0.08
N PHE A 33 9.43 -0.95 -1.23
CA PHE A 33 9.12 0.31 -1.88
C PHE A 33 7.65 0.41 -2.27
N LEU A 34 7.20 1.65 -2.50
CA LEU A 34 5.94 1.96 -3.18
C LEU A 34 6.22 2.65 -4.50
N SER A 35 5.42 2.36 -5.52
CA SER A 35 5.47 3.10 -6.78
C SER A 35 4.48 4.27 -6.75
N PRO A 36 4.70 5.32 -7.57
CA PRO A 36 3.70 6.36 -7.79
C PRO A 36 2.36 5.80 -8.28
N VAL A 37 2.40 4.73 -9.09
CA VAL A 37 1.21 4.06 -9.64
C VAL A 37 0.38 3.43 -8.51
N THR A 38 1.02 2.66 -7.63
CA THR A 38 0.37 2.03 -6.47
C THR A 38 -0.28 3.07 -5.57
N LEU A 39 0.38 4.20 -5.34
CA LEU A 39 -0.19 5.31 -4.55
C LEU A 39 -1.42 5.92 -5.24
N ALA A 40 -1.39 6.09 -6.57
CA ALA A 40 -2.51 6.64 -7.32
C ALA A 40 -3.71 5.69 -7.28
N GLU A 41 -3.51 4.38 -7.44
CA GLU A 41 -4.56 3.37 -7.37
C GLU A 41 -5.22 3.31 -5.99
N LEU A 42 -4.41 3.28 -4.92
CA LEU A 42 -4.90 3.30 -3.54
C LEU A 42 -5.67 4.59 -3.22
N LYS A 43 -5.16 5.74 -3.67
CA LYS A 43 -5.85 7.04 -3.49
C LYS A 43 -7.18 7.05 -4.23
N PHE A 44 -7.19 6.67 -5.50
CA PHE A 44 -8.42 6.59 -6.30
C PHE A 44 -9.44 5.66 -5.63
N GLY A 45 -9.03 4.45 -5.23
CA GLY A 45 -9.88 3.49 -4.53
C GLY A 45 -10.43 3.97 -3.18
N ALA A 46 -9.71 4.85 -2.48
CA ALA A 46 -10.18 5.50 -1.27
C ALA A 46 -11.24 6.57 -1.57
N GLU A 47 -10.98 7.46 -2.53
CA GLU A 47 -11.86 8.59 -2.88
C GLU A 47 -13.21 8.13 -3.45
N ILE A 48 -13.23 7.06 -4.26
CA ILE A 48 -14.48 6.53 -4.84
C ILE A 48 -15.31 5.66 -3.87
N ALA A 49 -14.82 5.41 -2.65
CA ALA A 49 -15.55 4.63 -1.68
C ALA A 49 -16.86 5.35 -1.31
N LYS A 50 -17.99 4.66 -1.52
CA LYS A 50 -19.33 5.21 -1.29
C LYS A 50 -19.62 5.42 0.20
N ASP A 51 -19.13 4.49 1.02
CA ASP A 51 -19.27 4.53 2.47
C ASP A 51 -18.21 5.48 3.06
N PRO A 52 -18.62 6.56 3.77
CA PRO A 52 -17.70 7.51 4.40
C PRO A 52 -16.73 6.87 5.41
N ASP A 53 -17.16 5.85 6.14
CA ASP A 53 -16.33 5.19 7.15
C ASP A 53 -15.25 4.34 6.47
N VAL A 54 -15.61 3.67 5.37
CA VAL A 54 -14.65 2.93 4.54
C VAL A 54 -13.66 3.89 3.88
N ARG A 55 -14.13 5.02 3.36
CA ARG A 55 -13.27 6.07 2.79
C ARG A 55 -12.25 6.56 3.82
N GLN A 56 -12.71 6.88 5.03
CA GLN A 56 -11.84 7.37 6.10
C GLN A 56 -10.76 6.34 6.47
N LYS A 57 -11.14 5.06 6.61
CA LYS A 57 -10.19 3.96 6.91
C LYS A 57 -9.13 3.82 5.83
N ARG A 58 -9.53 3.83 4.55
CA ARG A 58 -8.62 3.73 3.40
C ARG A 58 -7.67 4.92 3.30
N LEU A 59 -8.16 6.14 3.51
CA LEU A 59 -7.31 7.34 3.54
C LEU A 59 -6.29 7.29 4.69
N ALA A 60 -6.70 6.81 5.87
CA ALA A 60 -5.77 6.60 6.97
C ALA A 60 -4.71 5.53 6.67
N ALA A 61 -5.09 4.45 5.97
CA ALA A 61 -4.15 3.43 5.51
C ALA A 61 -3.16 3.97 4.47
N LEU A 62 -3.64 4.73 3.49
CA LEU A 62 -2.81 5.41 2.50
C LEU A 62 -1.77 6.32 3.16
N HIS A 63 -2.17 7.12 4.15
CA HIS A 63 -1.23 7.96 4.91
C HIS A 63 -0.15 7.16 5.63
N ARG A 64 -0.48 5.97 6.17
CA ARG A 64 0.53 5.10 6.78
C ARG A 64 1.51 4.55 5.76
N LEU A 65 1.02 4.18 4.57
CA LEU A 65 1.81 3.62 3.47
C LEU A 65 2.76 4.65 2.86
N GLN A 66 2.35 5.91 2.73
CA GLN A 66 3.19 7.02 2.22
C GLN A 66 4.50 7.26 3.00
N ARG A 67 4.67 6.65 4.18
CA ARG A 67 5.92 6.67 4.94
C ARG A 67 6.98 5.71 4.40
N LYS A 68 6.61 4.78 3.52
CA LYS A 68 7.55 3.87 2.86
C LYS A 68 8.34 4.60 1.77
N PRO A 69 9.59 4.17 1.51
CA PRO A 69 10.39 4.75 0.44
C PRO A 69 9.65 4.60 -0.90
N LEU A 70 9.60 5.69 -1.65
CA LEU A 70 8.96 5.75 -2.95
C LEU A 70 10.00 5.45 -4.01
N LEU A 71 9.78 4.40 -4.80
CA LEU A 71 10.64 4.08 -5.94
C LEU A 71 10.22 4.99 -7.09
N MET A 72 11.07 5.95 -7.42
CA MET A 72 10.90 6.78 -8.60
C MET A 72 11.07 5.89 -9.85
N ILE A 73 10.14 6.00 -10.78
CA ILE A 73 10.25 5.37 -12.10
C ILE A 73 10.82 6.46 -13.01
N ASP A 74 12.12 6.41 -13.27
CA ASP A 74 12.81 7.21 -14.27
C ASP A 74 13.08 6.40 -15.55
N ALA A 75 13.41 7.11 -16.63
CA ALA A 75 13.57 6.58 -17.99
C ALA A 75 15.02 6.25 -18.32
#